data_AF-A0A7S1G7P6-F1
#
_entry.id   AF-A0A7S1G7P6-F1
#
_cell.length_a   1.000
_cell.length_b   1.000
_cell.length_c   1.000
_cell.angle_alpha   90.00
_cell.angle_beta   90.00
_cell.angle_gamma   90.00
#
_symmetry.space_group_name_H-M   'P 1'
#
loop_
_entity.id
_entity.type
_entity.pdbx_description
1 polymer ?
#
loop_
_entity_poly.entity_id
_entity_poly.type
_entity_poly.pdbx_seq_one_letter_code
_entity_poly.pdbx_strand_id
1 'polypeptide(L)'
;RLNAGTRKADAAGIKLTSLTKLTTTKTNDNKMTLLYYIVRTLDVKQPSALKLPEMFPHVALARRVNLGTLEGEINTAFKKTAEVKKTLAACEKDGDRPFIDSMGPWIGEADARVAKVKRAIERFMYDYEDLTKSF
;
A
#
# COMPACT_ATOMS: atom_id res chain seq x y z
N ARG A 1 10.34 -35.41 -8.54
CA ARG A 1 9.24 -34.45 -8.24
C ARG A 1 9.76 -33.42 -7.24
N LEU A 2 9.50 -32.13 -7.44
CA LEU A 2 9.89 -31.08 -6.49
C LEU A 2 9.20 -31.32 -5.14
N ASN A 3 9.90 -31.16 -4.02
CA ASN A 3 9.40 -31.34 -2.64
C ASN A 3 8.88 -32.74 -2.25
N ALA A 4 8.96 -33.74 -3.12
CA ALA A 4 8.51 -35.10 -2.79
C ALA A 4 9.33 -35.70 -1.63
N GLY A 5 8.63 -36.37 -0.70
CA GLY A 5 9.25 -36.93 0.52
C GLY A 5 9.54 -35.91 1.61
N THR A 6 9.15 -34.63 1.43
CA THR A 6 9.25 -33.60 2.48
C THR A 6 7.86 -33.28 3.04
N ARG A 7 7.81 -32.60 4.19
CA ARG A 7 6.57 -32.06 4.78
C ARG A 7 5.83 -31.07 3.85
N LYS A 8 6.45 -30.64 2.74
CA LYS A 8 5.89 -29.70 1.75
C LYS A 8 5.42 -30.39 0.46
N ALA A 9 5.40 -31.73 0.41
CA ALA A 9 4.99 -32.47 -0.79
C ALA A 9 3.55 -32.13 -1.23
N ASP A 10 2.64 -32.00 -0.26
CA ASP A 10 1.21 -31.72 -0.48
C ASP A 10 0.83 -30.27 -0.09
N ALA A 11 1.77 -29.33 -0.27
CA ALA A 11 1.51 -27.93 0.05
C ALA A 11 0.40 -27.36 -0.87
N ALA A 12 -0.71 -26.92 -0.27
CA ALA A 12 -1.82 -26.28 -0.98
C ALA A 12 -1.50 -24.86 -1.49
N GLY A 13 -0.40 -24.26 -1.02
CA GLY A 13 0.01 -22.91 -1.41
C GLY A 13 1.46 -22.61 -1.05
N ILE A 14 1.91 -21.43 -1.46
CA ILE A 14 3.25 -20.90 -1.16
C ILE A 14 3.13 -19.52 -0.53
N LYS A 15 3.96 -19.24 0.47
CA LYS A 15 4.07 -17.88 1.02
C LYS A 15 4.64 -16.95 -0.05
N LEU A 16 4.07 -15.75 -0.22
CA LEU A 16 4.57 -14.75 -1.17
C LEU A 16 6.08 -14.44 -0.97
N THR A 17 6.54 -14.39 0.28
CA THR A 17 7.96 -14.16 0.61
C THR A 17 8.89 -15.26 0.10
N SER A 18 8.36 -16.45 -0.22
CA SER A 18 9.15 -17.55 -0.77
C SER A 18 9.38 -17.42 -2.29
N LEU A 19 8.66 -16.54 -2.99
CA LEU A 19 8.85 -16.31 -4.42
C LEU A 19 10.29 -15.85 -4.74
N THR A 20 10.92 -15.10 -3.83
CA THR A 20 12.32 -14.68 -3.98
C THR A 20 13.29 -15.87 -3.99
N LYS A 21 12.92 -17.04 -3.45
CA LYS A 21 13.76 -18.24 -3.47
C LYS A 21 13.76 -18.94 -4.83
N LEU A 22 12.82 -18.62 -5.72
CA LEU A 22 12.79 -19.16 -7.07
C LEU A 22 13.99 -18.68 -7.90
N THR A 23 14.55 -17.51 -7.56
CA THR A 23 15.75 -16.97 -8.22
C THR A 23 17.03 -17.68 -7.79
N THR A 24 17.04 -18.33 -6.62
CA THR A 24 18.25 -18.97 -6.06
C THR A 24 18.21 -20.49 -6.08
N THR A 25 17.01 -21.09 -6.16
CA THR A 25 16.85 -22.55 -6.30
C THR A 25 17.32 -22.98 -7.69
N LYS A 26 18.38 -23.77 -7.77
CA LYS A 26 19.01 -24.19 -9.03
C LYS A 26 18.72 -25.66 -9.36
N THR A 27 18.86 -26.01 -10.63
CA THR A 27 18.98 -27.40 -11.07
C THR A 27 20.25 -28.06 -10.54
N ASN A 28 20.30 -29.39 -10.54
CA ASN A 28 21.46 -30.16 -10.05
C ASN A 28 22.77 -29.81 -10.78
N ASP A 29 22.69 -29.41 -12.05
CA ASP A 29 23.83 -28.99 -12.87
C ASP A 29 24.18 -27.50 -12.71
N ASN A 30 23.46 -26.78 -11.85
CA ASN A 30 23.59 -25.34 -11.58
C ASN A 30 23.40 -24.41 -12.80
N LYS A 31 22.93 -24.93 -13.95
CA LYS A 31 22.81 -24.15 -15.19
C LYS A 31 21.58 -23.27 -15.26
N MET A 32 20.52 -23.59 -14.52
CA MET A 32 19.30 -22.78 -14.50
C MET A 32 18.69 -22.67 -13.10
N THR A 33 17.95 -21.58 -12.88
CA THR A 33 17.14 -21.39 -11.67
C THR A 33 15.73 -21.91 -11.90
N LEU A 34 15.01 -22.20 -10.82
CA LEU A 34 13.61 -22.61 -10.88
C LEU A 34 12.75 -21.51 -11.52
N LEU A 35 13.04 -20.22 -11.25
CA LEU A 35 12.36 -19.11 -11.91
C LEU A 35 12.58 -19.13 -13.43
N TYR A 36 13.82 -19.34 -13.89
CA TYR A 36 14.11 -19.42 -15.33
C TYR A 36 13.32 -20.55 -16.00
N TYR A 37 13.28 -21.72 -15.36
CA TYR A 37 12.49 -22.85 -15.84
C TYR A 37 10.99 -22.53 -15.91
N ILE A 38 10.43 -21.86 -14.91
CA ILE A 38 9.02 -21.43 -14.88
C ILE A 38 8.73 -20.46 -16.03
N VAL A 39 9.55 -19.42 -16.20
CA VAL A 39 9.37 -18.42 -17.27
C VAL A 39 9.39 -19.08 -18.64
N ARG A 40 10.38 -19.93 -18.93
CA ARG A 40 10.46 -20.67 -20.20
C ARG A 40 9.25 -21.58 -20.42
N THR A 41 8.74 -22.21 -19.36
CA THR A 41 7.55 -23.06 -19.46
C THR A 41 6.30 -22.24 -19.75
N LEU A 42 6.15 -21.08 -19.12
CA LEU A 42 5.05 -20.15 -19.36
C LEU A 42 5.10 -19.57 -20.76
N ASP A 43 6.28 -19.24 -21.28
CA ASP A 43 6.44 -18.72 -22.65
C ASP A 43 5.90 -19.68 -23.72
N VAL A 44 5.99 -21.00 -23.47
CA VAL A 44 5.45 -22.02 -24.39
C VAL A 44 3.98 -22.32 -24.10
N LYS A 45 3.59 -22.45 -22.82
CA LYS A 45 2.26 -22.98 -22.45
C LYS A 45 1.20 -21.91 -22.19
N GLN A 46 1.61 -20.75 -21.68
CA GLN A 46 0.72 -19.66 -21.31
C GLN A 46 1.46 -18.30 -21.36
N PRO A 47 1.77 -17.79 -22.57
CA PRO A 47 2.56 -16.56 -22.73
C PRO A 47 1.91 -15.35 -22.06
N SER A 48 0.58 -15.31 -21.96
CA SER A 48 -0.17 -14.24 -21.29
C SER A 48 0.21 -14.09 -19.82
N ALA A 49 0.63 -15.16 -19.15
CA ALA A 49 1.08 -15.10 -17.76
C ALA A 49 2.39 -14.31 -17.60
N LEU A 50 3.18 -14.11 -18.66
CA LEU A 50 4.37 -13.27 -18.62
C LEU A 50 4.05 -11.78 -18.48
N LYS A 51 2.80 -11.37 -18.75
CA LYS A 51 2.31 -10.01 -18.51
C LYS A 51 1.96 -9.73 -17.05
N LEU A 52 2.17 -10.68 -16.14
CA LEU A 52 1.92 -10.51 -14.71
C LEU A 52 2.49 -9.21 -14.12
N PRO A 53 3.72 -8.76 -14.46
CA PRO A 53 4.24 -7.49 -13.94
C PRO A 53 3.40 -6.26 -14.33
N GLU A 54 2.77 -6.28 -15.52
CA GLU A 54 1.91 -5.19 -16.02
C GLU A 54 0.62 -5.07 -15.21
N MET A 55 0.17 -6.15 -14.55
CA MET A 55 -1.01 -6.14 -13.68
C MET A 55 -0.74 -5.45 -12.34
N PHE A 56 0.53 -5.21 -11.99
CA PHE A 56 0.95 -4.66 -10.70
C PHE A 56 1.83 -3.41 -10.85
N PRO A 57 1.42 -2.39 -11.62
CA PRO A 57 2.27 -1.25 -11.97
C PRO A 57 2.68 -0.41 -10.75
N HIS A 58 1.88 -0.44 -9.68
CA HIS A 58 2.09 0.39 -8.50
C HIS A 58 2.85 -0.31 -7.37
N VAL A 59 3.13 -1.62 -7.46
CA VAL A 59 3.77 -2.37 -6.36
C VAL A 59 5.16 -1.81 -6.02
N ALA A 60 5.92 -1.37 -7.03
CA ALA A 60 7.24 -0.76 -6.82
C ALA A 60 7.18 0.58 -6.07
N LEU A 61 6.09 1.34 -6.23
CA LEU A 61 5.85 2.58 -5.49
C LEU A 61 5.31 2.28 -4.10
N ALA A 62 4.31 1.39 -4.00
CA ALA A 62 3.67 0.99 -2.76
C ALA A 62 4.69 0.45 -1.74
N ARG A 63 5.71 -0.31 -2.17
CA ARG A 63 6.74 -0.83 -1.25
C ARG A 63 7.54 0.25 -0.51
N ARG A 64 7.53 1.49 -1.02
CA ARG A 64 8.29 2.63 -0.46
C ARG A 64 7.47 3.38 0.58
N VAL A 65 6.17 3.10 0.68
CA VAL A 65 5.26 3.75 1.63
C VAL A 65 5.45 3.12 3.01
N ASN A 66 5.72 3.97 4.01
CA ASN A 66 5.67 3.56 5.41
C ASN A 66 4.31 3.94 5.99
N LEU A 67 3.53 2.94 6.40
CA LEU A 67 2.17 3.16 6.91
C LEU A 67 2.15 3.98 8.19
N GLY A 68 3.08 3.75 9.13
CA GLY A 68 3.15 4.52 10.36
C GLY A 68 3.50 5.99 10.13
N THR A 69 4.41 6.27 9.19
CA THR A 69 4.70 7.66 8.77
C THR A 69 3.48 8.31 8.13
N LEU A 70 2.82 7.62 7.20
CA LEU A 70 1.62 8.12 6.52
C LEU A 70 0.50 8.44 7.52
N GLU A 71 0.21 7.53 8.43
CA GLU A 71 -0.77 7.74 9.50
C GLU A 71 -0.39 8.93 10.40
N GLY A 72 0.89 9.06 10.75
CA GLY A 72 1.39 10.18 11.55
C GLY A 72 1.19 11.53 10.88
N GLU A 73 1.53 11.63 9.59
CA GLU A 73 1.37 12.85 8.78
C GLU A 73 -0.11 13.24 8.63
N ILE A 74 -0.97 12.27 8.34
CA ILE A 74 -2.42 12.49 8.21
C ILE A 74 -3.02 12.97 9.54
N ASN A 75 -2.70 12.29 10.64
CA ASN A 75 -3.17 12.68 11.97
C ASN A 75 -2.68 14.07 12.36
N THR A 76 -1.47 14.45 11.96
CA THR A 76 -0.93 15.79 12.18
C THR A 76 -1.73 16.84 11.40
N ALA A 77 -2.06 16.57 10.14
CA ALA A 77 -2.89 17.46 9.33
C ALA A 77 -4.29 17.65 9.93
N PHE A 78 -4.90 16.57 10.44
CA PHE A 78 -6.21 16.64 11.10
C PHE A 78 -6.17 17.48 12.38
N LYS A 79 -5.16 17.25 13.23
CA LYS A 79 -4.96 18.03 14.46
C LYS A 79 -4.78 19.51 14.18
N LYS A 80 -3.88 19.86 13.25
CA LYS A 80 -3.63 21.27 12.88
C LYS A 80 -4.87 21.96 12.32
N THR A 81 -5.66 21.26 11.51
CA THR A 81 -6.92 21.80 10.98
C THR A 81 -7.92 22.08 12.12
N ALA A 82 -8.04 21.16 13.07
CA ALA A 82 -8.89 21.34 14.25
C ALA A 82 -8.40 22.49 15.16
N GLU A 83 -7.08 22.68 15.29
CA GLU A 83 -6.49 23.80 16.02
C GLU A 83 -6.84 25.14 15.37
N VAL A 84 -6.70 25.27 14.05
CA VAL A 84 -7.10 26.51 13.34
C VAL A 84 -8.58 26.79 13.53
N LYS A 85 -9.44 25.76 13.46
CA LYS A 85 -10.88 25.90 13.71
C LYS A 85 -11.18 26.40 15.11
N LYS A 86 -10.46 25.91 16.11
CA LYS A 86 -10.58 26.38 17.50
C LYS A 86 -10.13 27.83 17.64
N THR A 87 -9.02 28.20 17.00
CA THR A 87 -8.53 29.59 17.00
C THR A 87 -9.53 30.52 16.33
N LEU A 88 -10.11 30.13 15.19
CA LEU A 88 -11.14 30.92 14.50
C LEU A 88 -12.33 31.22 15.42
N ALA A 89 -12.84 30.21 16.13
CA ALA A 89 -13.94 30.37 17.07
C ALA A 89 -13.61 31.24 18.30
N ALA A 90 -12.31 31.38 18.65
CA ALA A 90 -11.86 32.31 19.68
C ALA A 90 -11.77 33.74 19.14
N CYS A 91 -11.13 33.92 17.96
CA CYS A 91 -11.03 35.21 17.29
C CYS A 91 -12.40 35.83 16.98
N GLU A 92 -13.41 35.02 16.62
CA GLU A 92 -14.79 35.47 16.42
C GLU A 92 -15.39 36.12 17.68
N LYS A 93 -14.98 35.68 18.88
CA LYS A 93 -15.41 36.27 20.16
C LYS A 93 -14.65 37.55 20.49
N ASP A 94 -13.38 37.59 20.13
CA ASP A 94 -12.47 38.69 20.47
C ASP A 94 -12.49 39.82 19.42
N GLY A 95 -13.12 39.60 18.26
CA GLY A 95 -13.27 40.60 17.19
C GLY A 95 -12.05 40.76 16.28
N ASP A 96 -11.14 39.79 16.22
CA ASP A 96 -9.93 39.81 15.37
C ASP A 96 -10.27 39.59 13.88
N ARG A 97 -10.64 40.68 13.21
CA ARG A 97 -11.11 40.67 11.80
C ARG A 97 -10.07 40.11 10.81
N PRO A 98 -8.78 40.50 10.83
CA PRO A 98 -7.80 39.99 9.87
C PRO A 98 -7.67 38.47 9.84
N PHE A 99 -7.68 37.81 11.01
CA PHE A 99 -7.58 36.35 11.09
C PHE A 99 -8.85 35.66 10.59
N ILE A 100 -10.03 36.15 11.00
CA ILE A 100 -11.33 35.61 10.59
C ILE A 100 -11.51 35.70 9.07
N ASP A 101 -11.25 36.88 8.50
CA ASP A 101 -11.46 37.14 7.07
C ASP A 101 -10.52 36.28 6.19
N SER A 102 -9.32 35.96 6.70
CA SER A 102 -8.34 35.12 5.99
C SER A 102 -8.58 33.62 6.17
N MET A 103 -8.83 33.17 7.41
CA MET A 103 -8.91 31.75 7.76
C MET A 103 -10.31 31.16 7.63
N GLY A 104 -11.37 31.99 7.62
CA GLY A 104 -12.76 31.55 7.46
C GLY A 104 -13.03 30.81 6.14
N PRO A 105 -12.65 31.38 4.97
CA PRO A 105 -12.77 30.66 3.70
C PRO A 105 -11.86 29.42 3.65
N TRP A 106 -10.63 29.56 4.14
CA TRP A 106 -9.64 28.48 4.15
C TRP A 106 -10.12 27.26 4.96
N ILE A 107 -10.74 27.47 6.14
CA ILE A 107 -11.15 26.35 6.99
C ILE A 107 -12.27 25.52 6.35
N GLY A 108 -13.16 26.15 5.57
CA GLY A 108 -14.18 25.43 4.80
C GLY A 108 -13.57 24.48 3.75
N GLU A 109 -12.57 24.95 3.02
CA GLU A 109 -11.82 24.10 2.08
C GLU A 109 -11.00 23.01 2.80
N ALA A 110 -10.34 23.37 3.89
CA ALA A 110 -9.51 22.46 4.67
C ALA A 110 -10.35 21.31 5.25
N ASP A 111 -11.53 21.61 5.82
CA ASP A 111 -12.45 20.60 6.35
C ASP A 111 -12.90 19.63 5.25
N ALA A 112 -13.23 20.12 4.05
CA ALA A 112 -13.60 19.27 2.92
C ALA A 112 -12.45 18.35 2.48
N ARG A 113 -11.22 18.87 2.42
CA ARG A 113 -10.01 18.08 2.08
C ARG A 113 -9.71 17.05 3.15
N VAL A 114 -9.75 17.42 4.42
CA VAL A 114 -9.55 16.53 5.57
C VAL A 114 -10.57 15.40 5.56
N ALA A 115 -11.86 15.70 5.35
CA ALA A 115 -12.90 14.69 5.27
C ALA A 115 -12.66 13.71 4.10
N LYS A 116 -12.21 14.21 2.94
CA LYS A 116 -11.87 13.36 1.79
C LYS A 116 -10.68 12.43 2.09
N VAL A 117 -9.61 12.97 2.67
CA VAL A 117 -8.42 12.18 3.06
C VAL A 117 -8.77 11.14 4.11
N LYS A 118 -9.61 11.50 5.09
CA LYS A 118 -10.06 10.57 6.13
C LYS A 118 -10.79 9.35 5.56
N ARG A 119 -11.75 9.57 4.65
CA ARG A 119 -12.45 8.47 3.97
C ARG A 119 -11.49 7.63 3.11
N ALA A 120 -10.53 8.27 2.45
CA ALA A 120 -9.57 7.58 1.61
C ALA A 120 -8.64 6.68 2.44
N ILE A 121 -8.16 7.14 3.59
CA ILE A 121 -7.30 6.33 4.46
C ILE A 121 -8.08 5.20 5.13
N GLU A 122 -9.32 5.44 5.58
CA GLU A 122 -10.19 4.39 6.13
C GLU A 122 -10.42 3.26 5.11
N ARG A 123 -10.73 3.62 3.86
CA ARG A 123 -10.87 2.64 2.77
C ARG A 123 -9.57 1.92 2.47
N PHE A 124 -8.46 2.65 2.39
CA PHE A 124 -7.15 2.06 2.14
C PHE A 124 -6.78 1.02 3.21
N MET A 125 -6.99 1.34 4.49
CA MET A 125 -6.68 0.42 5.59
C MET A 125 -7.54 -0.83 5.55
N TYR A 126 -8.83 -0.70 5.23
CA TYR A 126 -9.73 -1.84 5.01
C TYR A 126 -9.24 -2.74 3.86
N ASP A 127 -8.98 -2.14 2.69
CA ASP A 127 -8.51 -2.88 1.51
C ASP A 127 -7.14 -3.56 1.78
N TYR A 128 -6.25 -2.90 2.52
CA TYR A 128 -4.95 -3.45 2.91
C TYR A 128 -5.09 -4.65 3.85
N GLU A 129 -5.92 -4.54 4.90
CA GLU A 129 -6.16 -5.65 5.81
C GLU A 129 -6.78 -6.86 5.10
N ASP A 130 -7.77 -6.63 4.23
CA ASP A 130 -8.42 -7.70 3.46
C ASP A 130 -7.44 -8.39 2.50
N LEU A 131 -6.61 -7.61 1.81
CA LEU A 131 -5.55 -8.12 0.95
C LEU A 131 -4.56 -8.99 1.73
N THR A 132 -4.14 -8.56 2.94
CA THR A 132 -3.19 -9.33 3.76
C THR A 132 -3.76 -10.66 4.29
N LYS A 133 -5.08 -10.79 4.38
CA LYS A 133 -5.74 -12.07 4.75
C LYS A 133 -5.83 -13.03 3.56
N SER A 134 -5.74 -12.51 2.34
CA SER A 134 -5.87 -13.29 1.11
C SER A 134 -4.58 -14.03 0.70
N PHE A 135 -3.45 -13.79 1.39
CA PHE A 135 -2.14 -14.36 1.10
C PHE A 135 -1.39 -14.83 2.35
#